data_AF-A0A370N741-F1
#
_entry.id   AF-A0A370N741-F1
#
_cell.length_a   1.000
_cell.length_b   1.000
_cell.length_c   1.000
_cell.angle_alpha   90.00
_cell.angle_beta   90.00
_cell.angle_gamma   90.00
#
_symmetry.space_group_name_H-M   'P 1'
#
loop_
_entity.id
_entity.type
_entity.pdbx_description
1 polymer ?
#
loop_
_entity_poly.entity_id
_entity_poly.type
_entity_poly.pdbx_seq_one_letter_code
_entity_poly.pdbx_strand_id
1 'polypeptide(L)'
;MADPTFSDLVAFTRASTAWRTNADGQPEQVTADAPRFDYDPATKSPRGLLIESAGSNPDSSARAADDTKVTLNADWFNPTQGVWIVAFEYPGAGQHTVIEVNAGGVGFGIEVVDGDVFAYLGTDRFALDTAVPGVVTQVVLGYGQDGIRAARNGAVVQLSAARTQRITDVRLGETTAAVRQLDSRLVSFGYVGKAASAAEIAAYATPDEWAEITDYIAQSYGDSFVPLSAQLDTAINT
;
A
#
# COMPACT_ATOMS: atom_id res chain seq x y z
N MET A 1 7.86 19.89 -14.41
CA MET A 1 8.82 19.02 -13.69
C MET A 1 8.64 17.62 -14.27
N ALA A 2 9.68 16.78 -14.25
CA ALA A 2 9.48 15.37 -14.56
C ALA A 2 8.61 14.75 -13.46
N ASP A 3 7.76 13.80 -13.82
CA ASP A 3 6.97 13.05 -12.85
C ASP A 3 7.92 12.22 -11.96
N PRO A 4 7.64 12.11 -10.65
CA PRO A 4 8.47 11.30 -9.76
C PRO A 4 8.44 9.83 -10.18
N THR A 5 9.59 9.16 -10.12
CA THR A 5 9.68 7.72 -10.33
C THR A 5 9.27 6.95 -9.06
N PHE A 6 9.01 5.65 -9.18
CA PHE A 6 8.74 4.80 -8.01
C PHE A 6 9.86 4.90 -6.96
N SER A 7 11.12 4.89 -7.38
CA SER A 7 12.28 5.01 -6.49
C SER A 7 12.41 6.37 -5.79
N ASP A 8 11.80 7.42 -6.33
CA ASP A 8 11.75 8.74 -5.67
C ASP A 8 10.73 8.76 -4.52
N LEU A 9 9.74 7.86 -4.57
CA LEU A 9 8.62 7.80 -3.63
C LEU A 9 8.76 6.67 -2.61
N VAL A 10 9.35 5.55 -3.00
CA VAL A 10 9.42 4.32 -2.22
C VAL A 10 10.83 3.75 -2.26
N ALA A 11 11.41 3.59 -1.09
CA ALA A 11 12.60 2.79 -0.87
C ALA A 11 12.17 1.34 -0.66
N PHE A 12 12.60 0.47 -1.58
CA PHE A 12 12.37 -0.96 -1.49
C PHE A 12 13.69 -1.67 -1.16
N THR A 13 13.68 -2.56 -0.16
CA THR A 13 14.86 -3.38 0.17
C THR A 13 14.48 -4.84 0.35
N ARG A 14 15.35 -5.74 -0.10
CA ARG A 14 15.23 -7.20 0.09
C ARG A 14 16.62 -7.82 -0.02
N ALA A 15 17.00 -8.62 0.98
CA ALA A 15 18.35 -9.20 1.08
C ALA A 15 18.67 -10.36 0.11
N SER A 16 17.70 -10.84 -0.68
CA SER A 16 17.87 -11.98 -1.60
C SER A 16 17.22 -11.73 -2.96
N THR A 17 17.51 -12.58 -3.93
CA THR A 17 16.68 -12.69 -5.13
C THR A 17 15.33 -13.31 -4.79
N ALA A 18 14.31 -13.02 -5.60
CA ALA A 18 12.98 -13.59 -5.45
C ALA A 18 12.24 -13.66 -6.79
N TRP A 19 11.16 -14.43 -6.85
CA TRP A 19 10.40 -14.68 -8.07
C TRP A 19 9.20 -13.75 -8.21
N ARG A 20 8.77 -13.49 -9.45
CA ARG A 20 7.49 -12.87 -9.81
C ARG A 20 6.98 -13.45 -11.13
N THR A 21 5.74 -13.15 -11.48
CA THR A 21 5.24 -13.27 -12.86
C THR A 21 5.48 -11.95 -13.59
N ASN A 22 6.14 -11.98 -14.75
CA ASN A 22 6.39 -10.80 -15.56
C ASN A 22 5.21 -10.45 -16.49
N ALA A 23 5.32 -9.34 -17.23
CA ALA A 23 4.26 -8.87 -18.13
C ALA A 23 3.91 -9.84 -19.27
N ASP A 24 4.80 -10.79 -19.59
CA ASP A 24 4.54 -11.85 -20.58
C ASP A 24 3.81 -13.07 -19.98
N GLY A 25 3.54 -13.05 -18.67
CA GLY A 25 2.95 -14.16 -17.93
C GLY A 25 3.95 -15.26 -17.57
N GLN A 26 5.26 -14.97 -17.65
CA GLN A 26 6.34 -15.93 -17.38
C GLN A 26 6.96 -15.71 -15.99
N PRO A 27 7.44 -16.78 -15.32
CA PRO A 27 8.17 -16.64 -14.06
C PRO A 27 9.54 -15.99 -14.32
N GLU A 28 9.88 -14.97 -13.54
CA GLU A 28 11.12 -14.22 -13.64
C GLU A 28 11.75 -14.05 -12.25
N GLN A 29 13.07 -14.19 -12.17
CA GLN A 29 13.82 -13.89 -10.95
C GLN A 29 14.24 -12.42 -10.95
N VAL A 30 13.93 -11.72 -9.86
CA VAL A 30 14.27 -10.32 -9.64
C VAL A 30 15.39 -10.24 -8.61
N THR A 31 16.37 -9.37 -8.86
CA THR A 31 17.55 -9.18 -7.99
C THR A 31 17.16 -8.65 -6.60
N ALA A 32 18.10 -8.69 -5.66
CA ALA A 32 17.97 -8.00 -4.39
C ALA A 32 17.63 -6.51 -4.61
N ASP A 33 16.90 -5.92 -3.66
CA ASP A 33 16.49 -4.51 -3.63
C ASP A 33 15.68 -3.99 -4.84
N ALA A 34 15.26 -4.88 -5.74
CA ALA A 34 14.40 -4.51 -6.87
C ALA A 34 12.93 -4.85 -6.57
N PRO A 35 12.00 -3.89 -6.79
CA PRO A 35 10.57 -4.10 -6.59
C PRO A 35 10.02 -5.16 -7.55
N ARG A 36 9.01 -5.90 -7.10
CA ARG A 36 8.41 -6.99 -7.87
C ARG A 36 6.99 -6.64 -8.28
N PHE A 37 6.82 -6.05 -9.45
CA PHE A 37 5.50 -5.84 -10.03
C PHE A 37 5.01 -7.15 -10.66
N ASP A 38 3.98 -7.74 -10.07
CA ASP A 38 3.44 -9.05 -10.44
C ASP A 38 2.29 -8.93 -11.44
N TYR A 39 2.11 -9.98 -12.24
CA TYR A 39 1.11 -10.04 -13.30
C TYR A 39 0.31 -11.33 -13.20
N ASP A 40 -0.90 -11.34 -13.74
CA ASP A 40 -1.64 -12.57 -13.94
C ASP A 40 -0.99 -13.39 -15.08
N PRO A 41 -0.61 -14.67 -14.85
CA PRO A 41 0.09 -15.47 -15.85
C PRO A 41 -0.78 -15.82 -17.07
N ALA A 42 -2.11 -15.78 -16.94
CA ALA A 42 -3.04 -16.09 -18.02
C ALA A 42 -3.50 -14.84 -18.77
N THR A 43 -3.92 -13.80 -18.05
CA THR A 43 -4.46 -12.56 -18.64
C THR A 43 -3.41 -11.51 -18.90
N LYS A 44 -2.20 -11.66 -18.35
CA LYS A 44 -1.10 -10.67 -18.41
C LYS A 44 -1.48 -9.32 -17.83
N SER A 45 -2.55 -9.28 -17.02
CA SER A 45 -2.99 -8.05 -16.36
C SER A 45 -2.08 -7.75 -15.17
N PRO A 46 -1.72 -6.47 -14.93
CA PRO A 46 -0.94 -6.09 -13.75
C PRO A 46 -1.74 -6.38 -12.47
N ARG A 47 -1.07 -6.92 -11.45
CA ARG A 47 -1.67 -7.23 -10.14
C ARG A 47 -1.17 -6.35 -9.00
N GLY A 48 -0.05 -5.64 -9.20
CA GLY A 48 0.51 -4.71 -8.22
C GLY A 48 1.91 -5.10 -7.74
N LEU A 49 2.39 -4.41 -6.71
CA LEU A 49 3.66 -4.69 -6.05
C LEU A 49 3.50 -5.89 -5.12
N LEU A 50 4.22 -6.96 -5.41
CA LEU A 50 4.31 -8.16 -4.57
C LEU A 50 5.16 -7.87 -3.33
N ILE A 51 4.58 -8.10 -2.16
CA ILE A 51 5.21 -7.96 -0.84
C ILE A 51 5.07 -9.31 -0.12
N GLU A 52 6.19 -9.96 0.18
CA GLU A 52 6.21 -11.28 0.80
C GLU A 52 7.17 -11.38 1.99
N SER A 53 6.72 -12.08 3.02
CA SER A 53 7.51 -12.48 4.16
C SER A 53 8.66 -13.42 3.79
N ALA A 54 9.59 -13.53 4.73
CA ALA A 54 10.67 -14.50 4.64
C ALA A 54 10.09 -15.92 4.51
N GLY A 55 10.64 -16.70 3.60
CA GLY A 55 10.11 -18.02 3.27
C GLY A 55 11.02 -18.79 2.32
N SER A 56 10.41 -19.61 1.47
CA SER A 56 11.12 -20.40 0.47
C SER A 56 10.60 -20.07 -0.93
N ASN A 57 11.51 -19.88 -1.87
CA ASN A 57 11.20 -19.75 -3.28
C ASN A 57 10.81 -21.12 -3.89
N PRO A 58 10.19 -21.16 -5.09
CA PRO A 58 9.84 -22.41 -5.77
C PRO A 58 11.02 -23.35 -6.04
N ASP A 59 12.23 -22.80 -6.18
CA ASP A 59 13.49 -23.53 -6.33
C ASP A 59 14.09 -23.99 -4.98
N SER A 60 13.35 -23.83 -3.88
CA SER A 60 13.75 -24.11 -2.49
C SER A 60 14.86 -23.21 -1.94
N SER A 61 15.27 -22.15 -2.65
CA SER A 61 16.16 -21.14 -2.07
C SER A 61 15.44 -20.31 -1.00
N ALA A 62 16.19 -19.83 -0.01
CA ALA A 62 15.64 -18.95 1.01
C ALA A 62 15.21 -17.61 0.40
N ARG A 63 13.99 -17.18 0.71
CA ARG A 63 13.46 -15.87 0.36
C ARG A 63 13.54 -14.96 1.59
N ALA A 64 14.15 -13.78 1.42
CA ALA A 64 14.10 -12.72 2.43
C ALA A 64 12.76 -11.97 2.37
N ALA A 65 12.35 -11.41 3.50
CA ALA A 65 11.17 -10.56 3.58
C ALA A 65 11.39 -9.24 2.81
N ASP A 66 10.33 -8.67 2.23
CA ASP A 66 10.39 -7.38 1.53
C ASP A 66 10.17 -6.21 2.50
N ASP A 67 11.01 -5.16 2.45
CA ASP A 67 10.79 -3.89 3.17
C ASP A 67 10.44 -2.80 2.14
N THR A 68 9.29 -2.16 2.32
CA THR A 68 8.70 -1.17 1.41
C THR A 68 8.36 0.10 2.20
N LYS A 69 9.33 1.00 2.25
CA LYS A 69 9.23 2.25 3.01
C LYS A 69 9.01 3.44 2.08
N VAL A 70 8.12 4.34 2.48
CA VAL A 70 7.92 5.60 1.77
C VAL A 70 9.06 6.57 2.07
N THR A 71 9.59 7.20 1.02
CA THR A 71 10.59 8.27 1.10
C THR A 71 9.94 9.59 1.52
N LEU A 72 9.98 9.90 2.81
CA LEU A 72 9.36 11.11 3.36
C LEU A 72 10.25 12.35 3.10
N ASN A 73 9.84 13.24 2.19
CA ASN A 73 10.51 14.53 1.95
C ASN A 73 9.52 15.71 1.96
N ALA A 74 10.02 16.91 2.20
CA ALA A 74 9.16 18.09 2.39
C ALA A 74 8.47 18.57 1.11
N ASP A 75 8.88 18.08 -0.07
CA ASP A 75 8.40 18.58 -1.35
C ASP A 75 7.00 18.06 -1.66
N TRP A 76 6.66 16.85 -1.21
CA TRP A 76 5.36 16.24 -1.46
C TRP A 76 4.67 15.70 -0.20
N PHE A 77 5.41 15.44 0.88
CA PHE A 77 4.87 14.84 2.10
C PHE A 77 4.65 15.88 3.21
N ASN A 78 3.45 15.90 3.77
CA ASN A 78 3.14 16.71 4.94
C ASN A 78 3.19 15.83 6.21
N PRO A 79 4.20 16.01 7.08
CA PRO A 79 4.38 15.10 8.20
C PRO A 79 3.42 15.39 9.36
N THR A 80 2.55 16.39 9.26
CA THR A 80 1.62 16.77 10.35
C THR A 80 0.16 16.51 10.04
N GLN A 81 -0.16 16.23 8.77
CA GLN A 81 -1.51 15.88 8.32
C GLN A 81 -1.44 15.18 6.97
N GLY A 82 -2.43 14.35 6.68
CA GLY A 82 -2.57 13.74 5.37
C GLY A 82 -3.56 12.59 5.35
N VAL A 83 -3.81 12.08 4.15
CA VAL A 83 -4.67 10.92 3.91
C VAL A 83 -3.94 9.94 3.02
N TRP A 84 -3.85 8.69 3.46
CA TRP A 84 -3.42 7.55 2.68
C TRP A 84 -4.64 6.80 2.15
N ILE A 85 -4.61 6.45 0.87
CA ILE A 85 -5.62 5.63 0.22
C ILE A 85 -4.86 4.41 -0.33
N VAL A 86 -5.16 3.22 0.17
CA VAL A 86 -4.37 2.03 -0.13
C VAL A 86 -5.29 0.93 -0.61
N ALA A 87 -4.95 0.30 -1.73
CA ALA A 87 -5.62 -0.90 -2.22
C ALA A 87 -4.66 -2.09 -2.21
N PHE A 88 -5.16 -3.22 -1.75
CA PHE A 88 -4.38 -4.45 -1.60
C PHE A 88 -5.24 -5.67 -1.92
N GLU A 89 -4.60 -6.77 -2.33
CA GLU A 89 -5.25 -8.07 -2.44
C GLU A 89 -5.12 -8.81 -1.10
N TYR A 90 -6.22 -9.24 -0.49
CA TYR A 90 -6.16 -10.00 0.77
C TYR A 90 -5.70 -11.44 0.52
N PRO A 91 -4.59 -11.94 1.11
CA PRO A 91 -4.07 -13.28 0.83
C PRO A 91 -4.87 -14.42 1.47
N GLY A 92 -5.70 -14.15 2.47
CA GLY A 92 -6.39 -15.18 3.26
C GLY A 92 -5.93 -15.23 4.71
N ALA A 93 -6.18 -16.35 5.38
CA ALA A 93 -6.02 -16.50 6.83
C ALA A 93 -4.63 -16.08 7.33
N GLY A 94 -4.58 -15.57 8.56
CA GLY A 94 -3.39 -14.97 9.15
C GLY A 94 -3.57 -13.48 9.44
N GLN A 95 -2.47 -12.87 9.87
CA GLN A 95 -2.41 -11.45 10.21
C GLN A 95 -1.48 -10.72 9.25
N HIS A 96 -2.06 -9.78 8.49
CA HIS A 96 -1.41 -9.12 7.38
C HIS A 96 -1.47 -7.60 7.54
N THR A 97 -0.30 -6.96 7.51
CA THR A 97 -0.22 -5.50 7.57
C THR A 97 -0.47 -4.92 6.19
N VAL A 98 -1.29 -3.88 6.10
CA VAL A 98 -1.54 -3.17 4.84
C VAL A 98 -0.70 -1.90 4.77
N ILE A 99 -0.74 -1.10 5.83
CA ILE A 99 0.04 0.12 5.98
C ILE A 99 0.32 0.35 7.47
N GLU A 100 1.56 0.73 7.79
CA GLU A 100 1.95 1.22 9.11
C GLU A 100 2.50 2.63 8.99
N VAL A 101 2.09 3.50 9.91
CA VAL A 101 2.56 4.87 10.05
C VAL A 101 3.05 5.07 11.47
N ASN A 102 4.25 5.62 11.64
CA ASN A 102 4.80 5.89 12.97
C ASN A 102 4.84 7.39 13.25
N ALA A 103 4.33 7.78 14.42
CA ALA A 103 4.37 9.14 14.94
C ALA A 103 4.68 9.14 16.43
N GLY A 104 5.72 9.86 16.85
CA GLY A 104 6.03 9.97 18.28
C GLY A 104 6.42 8.65 18.97
N GLY A 105 6.92 7.68 18.19
CA GLY A 105 7.22 6.33 18.69
C GLY A 105 6.01 5.41 18.84
N VAL A 106 4.82 5.84 18.40
CA VAL A 106 3.61 5.01 18.36
C VAL A 106 3.26 4.71 16.90
N GLY A 107 3.16 3.42 16.59
CA GLY A 107 2.68 2.93 15.30
C GLY A 107 1.15 2.93 15.25
N PHE A 108 0.59 3.32 14.10
CA PHE A 108 -0.82 3.19 13.79
C PHE A 108 -0.97 2.82 12.33
N GLY A 109 -2.06 2.17 11.97
CA GLY A 109 -2.16 1.62 10.63
C GLY A 109 -3.41 0.82 10.40
N ILE A 110 -3.34 -0.02 9.36
CA ILE A 110 -4.42 -0.93 8.98
C ILE A 110 -3.83 -2.32 8.77
N GLU A 111 -4.54 -3.32 9.28
CA GLU A 111 -4.21 -4.73 9.14
C GLU A 111 -5.47 -5.55 8.87
N VAL A 112 -5.28 -6.77 8.37
CA VAL A 112 -6.33 -7.78 8.23
C VAL A 112 -5.97 -8.99 9.06
N VAL A 113 -6.92 -9.49 9.85
CA VAL A 113 -6.76 -10.70 10.67
C VAL A 113 -7.88 -11.65 10.33
N ASP A 114 -7.55 -12.78 9.69
CA ASP A 114 -8.52 -13.83 9.33
C ASP A 114 -9.78 -13.31 8.61
N GLY A 115 -9.63 -12.25 7.82
CA GLY A 115 -10.67 -11.63 7.00
C GLY A 115 -11.22 -10.35 7.60
N ASP A 116 -11.06 -10.13 8.90
CA ASP A 116 -11.51 -8.90 9.56
C ASP A 116 -10.47 -7.79 9.37
N VAL A 117 -10.92 -6.65 8.83
CA VAL A 117 -10.09 -5.46 8.63
C VAL A 117 -10.13 -4.61 9.90
N PHE A 118 -8.96 -4.34 10.46
CA PHE A 118 -8.79 -3.47 11.63
C PHE A 118 -7.95 -2.26 11.28
N ALA A 119 -8.36 -1.10 11.78
CA ALA A 119 -7.42 -0.02 12.03
C ALA A 119 -6.83 -0.17 13.42
N TYR A 120 -5.58 0.25 13.64
CA TYR A 120 -4.94 0.13 14.94
C TYR A 120 -4.16 1.38 15.33
N LEU A 121 -4.04 1.61 16.64
CA LEU A 121 -3.19 2.62 17.27
C LEU A 121 -2.47 1.98 18.46
N GLY A 122 -1.15 1.79 18.34
CA GLY A 122 -0.39 0.97 19.29
C GLY A 122 -0.93 -0.47 19.29
N THR A 123 -1.45 -0.90 20.43
CA THR A 123 -2.04 -2.24 20.60
C THR A 123 -3.56 -2.27 20.43
N ASP A 124 -4.20 -1.11 20.36
CA ASP A 124 -5.65 -0.99 20.28
C ASP A 124 -6.13 -1.22 18.84
N ARG A 125 -7.21 -1.98 18.68
CA ARG A 125 -7.82 -2.30 17.38
C ARG A 125 -9.24 -1.76 17.29
N PHE A 126 -9.57 -1.29 16.09
CA PHE A 126 -10.86 -0.70 15.73
C PHE A 126 -11.35 -1.42 14.47
N ALA A 127 -12.43 -2.20 14.60
CA ALA A 127 -13.00 -2.94 13.49
C ALA A 127 -13.54 -1.98 12.43
N LEU A 128 -13.24 -2.26 11.16
CA LEU A 128 -13.78 -1.55 10.01
C LEU A 128 -14.90 -2.37 9.35
N ASP A 129 -14.53 -3.48 8.72
CA ASP A 129 -15.40 -4.38 7.95
C ASP A 129 -14.58 -5.65 7.58
N THR A 130 -14.98 -6.43 6.59
CA THR A 130 -14.37 -7.72 6.20
C THR A 130 -13.80 -7.72 4.78
N ALA A 131 -12.58 -8.22 4.59
CA ALA A 131 -11.94 -8.45 3.30
C ALA A 131 -12.20 -9.88 2.81
N VAL A 132 -12.32 -10.04 1.49
CA VAL A 132 -12.52 -11.35 0.85
C VAL A 132 -11.21 -11.79 0.20
N PRO A 133 -10.73 -13.03 0.44
CA PRO A 133 -9.48 -13.50 -0.14
C PRO A 133 -9.45 -13.39 -1.67
N GLY A 134 -8.34 -12.93 -2.22
CA GLY A 134 -8.16 -12.72 -3.66
C GLY A 134 -8.93 -11.53 -4.25
N VAL A 135 -9.67 -10.78 -3.44
CA VAL A 135 -10.38 -9.57 -3.86
C VAL A 135 -9.59 -8.33 -3.46
N VAL A 136 -9.47 -7.39 -4.38
CA VAL A 136 -8.86 -6.08 -4.11
C VAL A 136 -9.72 -5.33 -3.11
N THR A 137 -9.10 -4.91 -2.02
CA THR A 137 -9.72 -4.18 -0.92
C THR A 137 -9.06 -2.81 -0.80
N GLN A 138 -9.88 -1.75 -0.79
CA GLN A 138 -9.44 -0.38 -0.54
C GLN A 138 -9.69 0.01 0.92
N VAL A 139 -8.73 0.72 1.49
CA VAL A 139 -8.80 1.29 2.83
C VAL A 139 -8.21 2.70 2.84
N VAL A 140 -8.64 3.51 3.80
CA VAL A 140 -8.22 4.91 3.94
C VAL A 140 -7.72 5.14 5.36
N LEU A 141 -6.61 5.88 5.50
CA LEU A 141 -6.03 6.28 6.78
C LEU A 141 -5.74 7.79 6.77
N GLY A 142 -6.43 8.55 7.61
CA GLY A 142 -6.24 9.98 7.81
C GLY A 142 -5.55 10.31 9.12
N TYR A 143 -4.69 11.33 9.13
CA TYR A 143 -4.06 11.89 10.32
C TYR A 143 -4.02 13.42 10.26
N GLY A 144 -3.99 14.10 11.42
CA GLY A 144 -3.96 15.56 11.47
C GLY A 144 -4.29 16.18 12.82
N GLN A 145 -4.76 17.43 12.79
CA GLN A 145 -5.14 18.19 13.98
C GLN A 145 -6.32 17.54 14.75
N ASP A 146 -7.26 16.96 14.01
CA ASP A 146 -8.43 16.28 14.57
C ASP A 146 -8.17 14.78 14.87
N GLY A 147 -6.88 14.41 14.90
CA GLY A 147 -6.38 13.09 15.21
C GLY A 147 -6.39 12.09 14.07
N ILE A 148 -6.57 10.81 14.40
CA ILE A 148 -6.36 9.67 13.49
C ILE A 148 -7.71 8.99 13.21
N ARG A 149 -7.98 8.77 11.92
CA ARG A 149 -9.18 8.09 11.43
C ARG A 149 -8.80 7.05 10.40
N ALA A 150 -9.58 5.98 10.34
CA ALA A 150 -9.51 5.03 9.24
C ALA A 150 -10.90 4.78 8.68
N ALA A 151 -10.96 4.34 7.42
CA ALA A 151 -12.23 4.06 6.78
C ALA A 151 -12.13 2.97 5.72
N ARG A 152 -13.27 2.32 5.49
CA ARG A 152 -13.51 1.34 4.43
C ARG A 152 -15.00 1.33 4.09
N ASN A 153 -15.34 1.22 2.81
CA ASN A 153 -16.74 1.12 2.34
C ASN A 153 -17.64 2.24 2.90
N GLY A 154 -17.11 3.46 2.98
CA GLY A 154 -17.79 4.62 3.57
C GLY A 154 -17.95 4.60 5.10
N ALA A 155 -17.61 3.50 5.78
CA ALA A 155 -17.60 3.43 7.24
C ALA A 155 -16.30 4.03 7.80
N VAL A 156 -16.41 4.89 8.82
CA VAL A 156 -15.28 5.61 9.41
C VAL A 156 -15.16 5.28 10.90
N VAL A 157 -13.94 5.02 11.37
CA VAL A 157 -13.60 4.87 12.78
C VAL A 157 -12.60 5.94 13.21
N GLN A 158 -12.80 6.50 14.41
CA GLN A 158 -11.86 7.42 15.04
C GLN A 158 -10.96 6.64 16.00
N LEU A 159 -9.66 6.62 15.72
CA LEU A 159 -8.67 5.91 16.55
C LEU A 159 -8.20 6.81 17.70
N SER A 160 -8.06 8.12 17.44
CA SER A 160 -7.67 9.12 18.43
C SER A 160 -8.20 10.48 18.03
N ALA A 161 -8.75 11.24 18.97
CA ALA A 161 -9.14 12.65 18.75
C ALA A 161 -8.00 13.64 19.07
N ALA A 162 -6.85 13.15 19.56
CA ALA A 162 -5.70 13.99 19.84
C ALA A 162 -4.92 14.29 18.56
N ARG A 163 -4.42 15.52 18.44
CA ARG A 163 -3.53 15.93 17.35
C ARG A 163 -2.42 14.90 17.14
N THR A 164 -2.25 14.45 15.91
CA THR A 164 -1.16 13.54 15.54
C THR A 164 0.19 14.25 15.68
N GLN A 165 1.16 13.57 16.28
CA GLN A 165 2.55 14.02 16.23
C GLN A 165 3.11 13.94 14.81
N ARG A 166 4.31 14.49 14.61
CA ARG A 166 4.99 14.42 13.32
C ARG A 166 5.22 12.97 12.90
N ILE A 167 4.79 12.60 11.70
CA ILE A 167 5.08 11.30 11.09
C ILE A 167 6.58 11.19 10.79
N THR A 168 7.16 10.06 11.16
CA THR A 168 8.60 9.77 10.98
C THR A 168 8.86 8.56 10.09
N ASP A 169 7.86 7.69 9.90
CA ASP A 169 7.98 6.47 9.11
C ASP A 169 6.62 6.12 8.50
N VAL A 170 6.61 5.68 7.25
CA VAL A 170 5.44 5.06 6.62
C VAL A 170 5.93 3.83 5.88
N ARG A 171 5.32 2.68 6.17
CA ARG A 171 5.62 1.38 5.60
C ARG A 171 4.40 0.81 4.93
N LEU A 172 4.59 0.20 3.77
CA LEU A 172 3.54 -0.41 2.98
C LEU A 172 3.69 -1.92 3.06
N GLY A 173 2.63 -2.60 3.46
CA GLY A 173 2.60 -4.06 3.52
C GLY A 173 3.50 -4.70 4.58
N GLU A 174 3.99 -3.94 5.57
CA GLU A 174 4.86 -4.47 6.63
C GLU A 174 4.76 -3.62 7.91
N THR A 175 5.40 -4.08 8.99
CA THR A 175 5.58 -3.31 10.23
C THR A 175 7.06 -3.12 10.53
N THR A 176 7.38 -2.15 11.37
CA THR A 176 8.71 -1.95 11.96
C THR A 176 9.30 -3.17 12.67
N ALA A 177 8.46 -4.12 13.11
CA ALA A 177 8.91 -5.38 13.69
C ALA A 177 9.25 -6.46 12.64
N ALA A 178 8.95 -6.25 11.35
CA ALA A 178 9.14 -7.18 10.23
C ALA A 178 8.53 -8.58 10.40
N VAL A 179 7.68 -8.82 11.42
CA VAL A 179 7.04 -10.13 11.67
C VAL A 179 5.70 -10.27 10.93
N ARG A 180 5.13 -9.18 10.45
CA ARG A 180 3.79 -9.14 9.85
C ARG A 180 3.84 -8.45 8.50
N GLN A 181 3.80 -9.24 7.43
CA GLN A 181 3.78 -8.74 6.06
C GLN A 181 2.41 -8.92 5.43
N LEU A 182 2.18 -8.17 4.35
CA LEU A 182 0.97 -8.30 3.56
C LEU A 182 0.87 -9.69 2.92
N ASP A 183 1.99 -10.31 2.55
CA ASP A 183 2.05 -11.62 1.88
C ASP A 183 1.18 -11.70 0.62
N SER A 184 1.10 -10.59 -0.11
CA SER A 184 0.22 -10.43 -1.27
C SER A 184 0.63 -9.22 -2.10
N ARG A 185 -0.28 -8.72 -2.95
CA ARG A 185 -0.07 -7.54 -3.78
C ARG A 185 -0.62 -6.28 -3.13
N LEU A 186 0.24 -5.28 -3.01
CA LEU A 186 -0.15 -3.88 -2.88
C LEU A 186 -0.50 -3.38 -4.29
N VAL A 187 -1.79 -3.18 -4.55
CA VAL A 187 -2.30 -2.81 -5.88
C VAL A 187 -2.01 -1.36 -6.19
N SER A 188 -2.17 -0.49 -5.20
CA SER A 188 -1.98 0.95 -5.35
C SER A 188 -1.90 1.64 -4.00
N PHE A 189 -1.23 2.79 -3.96
CA PHE A 189 -1.29 3.71 -2.84
C PHE A 189 -1.37 5.15 -3.38
N GLY A 190 -2.16 5.98 -2.70
CA GLY A 190 -2.31 7.40 -2.96
C GLY A 190 -2.13 8.21 -1.68
N TYR A 191 -1.66 9.44 -1.82
CA TYR A 191 -1.46 10.35 -0.71
C TYR A 191 -2.04 11.73 -0.99
N VAL A 192 -2.78 12.25 -0.02
CA VAL A 192 -3.31 13.61 -0.03
C VAL A 192 -2.67 14.40 1.11
N GLY A 193 -1.83 15.39 0.81
CA GLY A 193 -1.03 16.18 1.77
C GLY A 193 -1.80 17.20 2.63
N LYS A 194 -3.11 17.04 2.78
CA LYS A 194 -3.99 17.90 3.60
C LYS A 194 -4.79 17.07 4.59
N ALA A 195 -5.21 17.72 5.69
CA ALA A 195 -6.20 17.13 6.57
C ALA A 195 -7.52 16.90 5.82
N ALA A 196 -8.25 15.88 6.25
CA ALA A 196 -9.57 15.55 5.74
C ALA A 196 -10.55 15.38 6.91
N SER A 197 -11.74 15.92 6.74
CA SER A 197 -12.88 15.71 7.62
C SER A 197 -13.32 14.24 7.60
N ALA A 198 -14.12 13.82 8.58
CA ALA A 198 -14.69 12.47 8.60
C ALA A 198 -15.52 12.16 7.33
N ALA A 199 -16.22 13.17 6.80
CA ALA A 199 -17.00 13.03 5.56
C ALA A 199 -16.10 12.83 4.33
N GLU A 200 -15.00 13.57 4.24
CA GLU A 200 -14.01 13.37 3.16
C GLU A 200 -13.33 11.99 3.28
N ILE A 201 -12.96 11.57 4.49
CA ILE A 201 -12.41 10.23 4.74
C ILE A 201 -13.40 9.12 4.33
N ALA A 202 -14.70 9.29 4.64
CA ALA A 202 -15.74 8.37 4.18
C ALA A 202 -15.83 8.34 2.65
N ALA A 203 -15.79 9.52 1.99
CA ALA A 203 -15.86 9.63 0.53
C ALA A 203 -14.65 9.02 -0.18
N TYR A 204 -13.44 9.15 0.37
CA TYR A 204 -12.27 8.43 -0.17
C TYR A 204 -12.38 6.91 0.03
N ALA A 205 -13.20 6.45 0.97
CA ALA A 205 -13.36 5.04 1.30
C ALA A 205 -14.57 4.39 0.61
N THR A 206 -15.40 5.15 -0.10
CA THR A 206 -16.38 4.56 -1.01
C THR A 206 -15.65 4.10 -2.26
N PRO A 207 -15.66 2.81 -2.59
CA PRO A 207 -15.19 2.36 -3.90
C PRO A 207 -15.97 3.16 -4.95
N ASP A 208 -15.29 3.76 -5.92
CA ASP A 208 -16.00 4.22 -7.11
C ASP A 208 -16.74 3.00 -7.66
N GLU A 209 -18.08 3.03 -7.67
CA GLU A 209 -18.94 1.90 -8.04
C GLU A 209 -18.71 1.41 -9.50
N TRP A 210 -17.73 2.00 -10.22
CA TRP A 210 -17.49 1.83 -11.65
C TRP A 210 -16.01 1.82 -12.09
N ALA A 211 -15.03 1.87 -11.18
CA ALA A 211 -13.63 1.74 -11.62
C ALA A 211 -13.26 0.26 -11.73
N GLU A 212 -13.34 -0.29 -12.95
CA GLU A 212 -12.61 -1.51 -13.29
C GLU A 212 -11.15 -1.32 -12.83
N ILE A 213 -10.59 -2.32 -12.15
CA ILE A 213 -9.22 -2.36 -11.57
C ILE A 213 -8.14 -1.85 -12.55
N THR A 214 -8.39 -1.91 -13.85
CA THR A 214 -7.54 -1.40 -14.92
C THR A 214 -7.38 0.13 -14.92
N ASP A 215 -8.38 0.88 -14.47
CA ASP A 215 -8.35 2.35 -14.45
C ASP A 215 -7.60 2.87 -13.21
N TYR A 216 -7.65 2.16 -12.08
CA TYR A 216 -7.02 2.62 -10.82
C TYR A 216 -5.48 2.66 -10.87
N ILE A 217 -4.85 1.82 -11.71
CA ILE A 217 -3.40 1.87 -11.98
C ILE A 217 -3.05 3.05 -12.92
N ALA A 218 -4.02 3.57 -13.69
CA ALA A 218 -3.80 4.61 -14.70
C ALA A 218 -4.21 6.03 -14.27
N GLN A 219 -5.09 6.20 -13.27
CA GLN A 219 -5.85 7.45 -13.12
C GLN A 219 -5.46 8.41 -11.98
N SER A 220 -4.40 8.16 -11.21
CA SER A 220 -4.18 8.93 -9.97
C SER A 220 -2.96 9.85 -9.95
N TYR A 221 -2.76 10.74 -10.94
CA TYR A 221 -1.93 11.95 -10.78
C TYR A 221 -2.52 13.16 -11.56
N GLY A 222 -2.64 14.29 -10.86
CA GLY A 222 -3.57 15.41 -11.15
C GLY A 222 -3.53 16.05 -12.55
N ASP A 223 -4.73 16.47 -12.99
CA ASP A 223 -5.11 17.46 -14.02
C ASP A 223 -4.36 17.54 -15.37
N SER A 224 -3.49 16.60 -15.73
CA SER A 224 -2.90 16.51 -17.08
C SER A 224 -2.53 15.07 -17.42
N PHE A 225 -3.43 14.38 -18.13
CA PHE A 225 -3.36 12.95 -18.39
C PHE A 225 -2.27 12.56 -19.41
N VAL A 226 -1.28 11.78 -18.96
CA VAL A 226 -0.60 10.78 -19.79
C VAL A 226 -0.74 9.42 -19.06
N PRO A 227 -1.32 8.38 -19.69
CA PRO A 227 -1.48 7.07 -19.06
C PRO A 227 -0.14 6.48 -18.62
N LEU A 228 -0.09 5.86 -17.43
CA LEU A 228 1.11 5.18 -16.91
C LEU A 228 1.62 4.07 -17.86
N SER A 229 0.72 3.47 -18.65
CA SER A 229 1.08 2.54 -19.73
C SER A 229 2.00 3.18 -20.79
N ALA A 230 1.81 4.47 -21.10
CA ALA A 230 2.64 5.20 -22.06
C ALA A 230 4.02 5.58 -21.49
N GLN A 231 4.14 5.74 -20.16
CA GLN A 231 5.42 5.98 -19.49
C GLN A 231 6.24 4.69 -19.33
N LEU A 232 5.57 3.55 -19.08
CA LEU A 232 6.19 2.22 -19.03
C LEU A 232 6.79 1.80 -20.39
N ASP A 233 6.09 2.06 -21.50
CA ASP A 233 6.63 1.80 -22.85
C ASP A 233 7.87 2.64 -23.19
N THR A 234 7.97 3.85 -22.63
CA THR A 234 9.12 4.73 -22.89
C THR A 234 10.35 4.32 -22.07
N ALA A 235 10.16 3.83 -20.84
CA ALA A 235 11.26 3.35 -19.99
C ALA A 235 11.81 1.97 -20.39
N ILE A 236 11.04 1.18 -21.14
CA ILE A 236 11.44 -0.17 -21.60
C ILE A 236 12.14 -0.12 -22.97
N ASN A 237 11.93 0.93 -23.77
CA ASN A 237 12.44 1.03 -25.15
C ASN A 237 13.58 2.05 -25.35
N THR A 238 14.22 2.51 -24.28
CA THR A 238 15.50 3.24 -24.28
C THR A 238 16.52 2.54 -23.40
#